data_AF-A0A8D2DNK6-F1
#
_entry.id   AF-A0A8D2DNK6-F1
#
_cell.length_a   1.000
_cell.length_b   1.000
_cell.length_c   1.000
_cell.angle_alpha   90.00
_cell.angle_beta   90.00
_cell.angle_gamma   90.00
#
_symmetry.space_group_name_H-M   'P 1'
#
loop_
_entity.id
_entity.type
_entity.pdbx_description
1 polymer ?
#
loop_
_entity_poly.entity_id
_entity_poly.type
_entity_poly.pdbx_seq_one_letter_code
_entity_poly.pdbx_strand_id
1 'polypeptide(L)'
;TMPKHCFLGFLVSFLLTGGEGIPPALDSLKPQRVQFRSRNFHNVLHWQPGRTLTGNSSTYFVQYKMYGQRQWQNKEDCWGIQELFCDLTNETSDLQEPYYGRVRMASAGSYSDWSVTRRFIPWWERATSI
;
A
#
# COMPACT_ATOMS: atom_id res chain seq x y z
N THR A 1 -50.53 -4.36 51.18
CA THR A 1 -50.79 -5.35 50.12
C THR A 1 -49.96 -5.00 48.90
N MET A 2 -49.11 -5.91 48.44
CA MET A 2 -48.21 -5.84 47.26
C MET A 2 -49.01 -5.93 45.92
N PRO A 3 -48.47 -5.62 44.71
CA PRO A 3 -47.14 -6.07 44.27
C PRO A 3 -46.27 -5.19 43.32
N LYS A 4 -44.95 -5.40 43.49
CA LYS A 4 -43.85 -5.64 42.52
C LYS A 4 -43.66 -4.77 41.26
N HIS A 5 -42.47 -4.14 41.24
CA HIS A 5 -41.51 -4.02 40.13
C HIS A 5 -42.01 -4.20 38.69
N CYS A 6 -42.02 -3.11 37.93
CA CYS A 6 -41.77 -3.16 36.49
C CYS A 6 -40.43 -2.47 36.21
N PHE A 7 -39.39 -3.28 36.08
CA PHE A 7 -38.12 -2.89 35.48
C PHE A 7 -38.40 -2.38 34.05
N LEU A 8 -38.34 -1.08 33.83
CA LEU A 8 -38.35 -0.53 32.47
C LEU A 8 -36.92 -0.60 31.93
N GLY A 9 -36.73 -1.48 30.95
CA GLY A 9 -35.44 -1.88 30.42
C GLY A 9 -34.62 -0.72 29.85
N PHE A 10 -33.32 -0.76 30.13
CA PHE A 10 -32.32 0.08 29.49
C PHE A 10 -32.24 -0.32 28.01
N LEU A 11 -32.65 0.57 27.10
CA LEU A 11 -32.39 0.42 25.67
C LEU A 11 -30.88 0.55 25.45
N VAL A 12 -30.17 -0.57 25.51
CA VAL A 12 -28.79 -0.64 25.02
C VAL A 12 -28.87 -0.52 23.50
N SER A 13 -28.68 0.70 23.01
CA SER A 13 -28.46 0.95 21.60
C SER A 13 -27.15 0.27 21.24
N PHE A 14 -27.23 -0.91 20.62
CA PHE A 14 -26.09 -1.52 19.94
C PHE A 14 -25.71 -0.58 18.80
N LEU A 15 -24.78 0.33 19.05
CA LEU A 15 -24.02 0.98 17.99
C LEU A 15 -23.24 -0.14 17.32
N LEU A 16 -23.82 -0.70 16.26
CA LEU A 16 -23.06 -1.41 15.24
C LEU A 16 -22.07 -0.38 14.70
N THR A 17 -20.88 -0.36 15.28
CA THR A 17 -19.69 0.07 14.58
C THR A 17 -19.54 -0.91 13.43
N GLY A 18 -20.28 -0.67 12.36
CA GLY A 18 -19.98 -1.21 11.06
C GLY A 18 -18.57 -0.76 10.79
N GLY A 19 -17.60 -1.67 10.93
CA GLY A 19 -16.32 -1.51 10.29
C GLY A 19 -16.66 -1.22 8.84
N GLU A 20 -16.37 0.00 8.40
CA GLU A 20 -16.58 0.46 7.05
C GLU A 20 -15.66 -0.39 6.17
N GLY A 21 -16.18 -1.55 5.78
CA GLY A 21 -15.53 -2.45 4.87
C GLY A 21 -15.32 -1.70 3.58
N ILE A 22 -14.08 -1.67 3.12
CA ILE A 22 -13.72 -1.03 1.87
C ILE A 22 -14.65 -1.54 0.77
N PRO A 23 -15.29 -0.67 -0.02
CA PRO A 23 -16.10 -1.11 -1.14
C PRO A 23 -15.27 -2.02 -2.04
N PRO A 24 -15.77 -3.19 -2.48
CA PRO A 24 -15.02 -4.14 -3.31
C PRO A 24 -14.42 -3.51 -4.59
N ALA A 25 -15.02 -2.42 -5.05
CA ALA A 25 -14.52 -1.61 -6.16
C ALA A 25 -13.16 -0.96 -5.87
N LEU A 26 -12.90 -0.47 -4.64
CA LEU A 26 -11.64 0.20 -4.30
C LEU A 26 -10.48 -0.80 -4.13
N ASP A 27 -10.76 -1.99 -3.61
CA ASP A 27 -9.78 -3.08 -3.54
C ASP A 27 -9.32 -3.52 -4.93
N SER A 28 -10.23 -3.48 -5.92
CA SER A 28 -9.91 -3.82 -7.29
C SER A 28 -8.94 -2.84 -7.96
N LEU A 29 -8.81 -1.62 -7.42
CA LEU A 29 -7.88 -0.57 -7.88
C LEU A 29 -6.46 -0.76 -7.33
N LYS A 30 -6.29 -1.62 -6.33
CA LYS A 30 -5.01 -1.83 -5.66
C LYS A 30 -3.93 -2.37 -6.61
N PRO A 31 -2.76 -1.73 -6.74
CA PRO A 31 -1.67 -2.21 -7.59
C PRO A 31 -1.26 -3.65 -7.28
N GLN A 32 -0.98 -4.44 -8.31
CA GLN A 32 -0.68 -5.86 -8.20
C GLN A 32 0.81 -6.13 -8.46
N ARG A 33 1.30 -7.29 -8.01
CA ARG A 33 2.69 -7.76 -8.26
C ARG A 33 3.76 -6.69 -7.99
N VAL A 34 3.62 -5.98 -6.87
CA VAL A 34 4.56 -4.93 -6.46
C VAL A 34 5.86 -5.57 -5.98
N GLN A 35 6.96 -5.32 -6.68
CA GLN A 35 8.25 -5.93 -6.39
C GLN A 35 9.40 -5.05 -6.87
N PHE A 36 10.55 -5.15 -6.20
CA PHE A 36 11.79 -4.59 -6.71
C PHE A 36 12.34 -5.47 -7.84
N ARG A 37 12.99 -4.81 -8.80
CA ARG A 37 13.89 -5.43 -9.77
C ARG A 37 15.23 -4.74 -9.62
N SER A 38 16.28 -5.53 -9.37
CA SER A 38 17.63 -5.01 -9.17
C SER A 38 18.57 -5.54 -10.24
N ARG A 39 19.34 -4.66 -10.87
CA ARG A 39 20.44 -5.03 -11.76
C ARG A 39 21.62 -4.12 -11.51
N ASN A 40 22.77 -4.67 -11.13
CA ASN A 40 23.97 -3.89 -10.79
C ASN A 40 23.66 -2.77 -9.78
N PHE A 41 22.86 -3.06 -8.75
CA PHE A 41 22.40 -2.11 -7.73
C PHE A 41 21.50 -0.97 -8.21
N HIS A 42 21.11 -0.97 -9.49
CA HIS A 42 20.01 -0.16 -9.95
C HIS A 42 18.70 -0.82 -9.51
N ASN A 43 18.01 -0.22 -8.55
CA ASN A 43 16.92 -0.82 -7.80
C ASN A 43 15.60 -0.12 -8.13
N VAL A 44 14.81 -0.73 -9.01
CA VAL A 44 13.57 -0.15 -9.52
C VAL A 44 12.36 -0.90 -8.95
N LEU A 45 11.43 -0.18 -8.36
CA LEU A 45 10.14 -0.73 -7.94
C LEU A 45 9.24 -0.87 -9.17
N HIS A 46 8.68 -2.05 -9.41
CA HIS A 46 7.72 -2.31 -10.48
C HIS A 46 6.39 -2.81 -9.93
N TRP A 47 5.30 -2.53 -10.63
CA TRP A 47 3.98 -3.07 -10.33
C TRP A 47 3.16 -3.30 -11.61
N GLN A 48 2.02 -3.96 -11.42
CA GLN A 48 0.95 -4.05 -12.40
C GLN A 48 -0.23 -3.18 -11.92
N PRO A 49 -1.10 -2.70 -12.84
CA PRO A 49 -2.32 -2.02 -12.46
C PRO A 49 -3.22 -2.88 -11.57
N GLY A 50 -4.24 -2.25 -10.97
CA GLY A 50 -5.35 -2.96 -10.34
C GLY A 50 -6.09 -3.87 -11.32
N ARG A 51 -6.95 -4.74 -10.79
CA ARG A 51 -7.79 -5.65 -11.58
C ARG A 51 -8.82 -4.91 -12.42
N THR A 52 -9.25 -3.73 -11.96
CA THR A 52 -10.12 -2.84 -12.71
C THR A 52 -9.27 -1.82 -13.45
N LEU A 53 -9.38 -1.81 -14.78
CA LEU A 53 -8.68 -0.85 -15.64
C LEU A 53 -9.40 0.50 -15.57
N THR A 54 -8.80 1.48 -14.90
CA THR A 54 -9.29 2.87 -14.87
C THR A 54 -8.58 3.74 -15.91
N GLY A 55 -8.66 3.35 -17.19
CA GLY A 55 -8.22 4.16 -18.34
C GLY A 55 -6.83 4.83 -18.24
N ASN A 56 -6.58 5.83 -19.08
CA ASN A 56 -5.31 6.57 -19.12
C ASN A 56 -5.19 7.66 -18.02
N SER A 57 -6.13 7.72 -17.08
CA SER A 57 -6.21 8.77 -16.06
C SER A 57 -5.73 8.31 -14.67
N SER A 58 -5.18 7.09 -14.58
CA SER A 58 -4.68 6.55 -13.32
C SER A 58 -3.29 7.11 -13.01
N THR A 59 -3.09 7.57 -11.78
CA THR A 59 -1.77 8.02 -11.30
C THR A 59 -1.33 7.19 -10.10
N TYR A 60 -0.01 7.08 -9.92
CA TYR A 60 0.61 6.26 -8.89
C TYR A 60 1.47 7.11 -7.97
N PHE A 61 1.48 6.71 -6.71
CA PHE A 61 2.23 7.38 -5.65
C PHE A 61 3.08 6.33 -4.95
N VAL A 62 4.38 6.59 -4.88
CA VAL A 62 5.35 5.64 -4.30
C VAL A 62 5.87 6.16 -2.97
N GLN A 63 5.98 5.24 -2.02
CA GLN A 63 6.69 5.45 -0.77
C GLN A 63 7.67 4.32 -0.51
N TYR A 64 8.67 4.61 0.30
CA TYR A 64 9.68 3.65 0.72
C TYR A 64 10.04 3.83 2.19
N LYS A 65 10.68 2.82 2.75
CA LYS A 65 11.37 2.92 4.05
C LYS A 65 12.41 1.83 4.21
N MET A 66 13.41 2.11 5.03
CA MET A 66 14.34 1.11 5.56
C MET A 66 13.64 0.28 6.66
N TYR A 67 14.07 -0.97 6.82
CA TYR A 67 13.59 -1.84 7.89
C TYR A 67 13.87 -1.22 9.27
N GLY A 68 12.97 -1.46 10.23
CA GLY A 68 13.03 -0.83 11.54
C GLY A 68 12.52 0.63 11.59
N GLN A 69 12.47 1.34 10.46
CA GLN A 69 11.85 2.67 10.41
C GLN A 69 10.31 2.58 10.54
N ARG A 70 9.76 3.48 11.36
CA ARG A 70 8.30 3.58 11.58
C ARG A 70 7.61 4.35 10.46
N GLN A 71 8.22 5.44 10.01
CA GLN A 71 7.64 6.35 9.03
C GLN A 71 7.93 5.90 7.60
N TRP A 72 6.98 6.15 6.72
CA TRP A 72 7.16 6.00 5.28
C TRP A 72 7.59 7.34 4.69
N GLN A 73 8.48 7.30 3.71
CA GLN A 73 8.96 8.47 2.98
C GLN A 73 8.35 8.49 1.58
N ASN A 74 7.94 9.67 1.13
CA ASN A 74 7.49 9.87 -0.25
C ASN A 74 8.68 9.85 -1.21
N LYS A 75 8.52 9.19 -2.34
CA LYS A 75 9.40 9.39 -3.48
C LYS A 75 8.80 10.48 -4.35
N GLU A 76 9.26 11.71 -4.17
CA GLU A 76 8.69 12.90 -4.81
C GLU A 76 8.69 12.80 -6.34
N ASP A 77 9.77 12.27 -6.94
CA ASP A 77 9.85 12.04 -8.40
C ASP A 77 8.80 11.04 -8.92
N CYS A 78 8.23 10.23 -8.03
CA CYS A 78 7.22 9.22 -8.32
C CYS A 78 5.88 9.53 -7.63
N TRP A 79 5.61 10.81 -7.37
CA TRP A 79 4.40 11.27 -6.70
C TRP A 79 3.37 11.78 -7.71
N GLY A 80 2.55 10.86 -8.25
CA GLY A 80 1.51 11.17 -9.24
C GLY A 80 1.90 10.81 -10.68
N ILE A 81 2.75 9.80 -10.85
CA ILE A 81 3.23 9.32 -12.15
C ILE A 81 2.25 8.37 -12.84
N GLN A 82 2.34 8.19 -14.15
CA GLN A 82 1.49 7.24 -14.89
C GLN A 82 2.22 5.92 -15.17
N GLU A 83 3.55 5.95 -15.06
CA GLU A 83 4.44 4.82 -15.22
C GLU A 83 4.15 3.74 -14.17
N LEU A 84 4.46 2.50 -14.55
CA LEU A 84 4.29 1.33 -13.68
C LEU A 84 5.59 0.92 -12.99
N PHE A 85 6.51 1.88 -12.87
CA PHE A 85 7.79 1.71 -12.22
C PHE A 85 8.26 3.01 -11.56
N CYS A 86 9.18 2.89 -10.61
CA CYS A 86 9.81 4.00 -9.93
C CYS A 86 11.23 3.64 -9.53
N ASP A 87 12.20 4.48 -9.88
CA ASP A 87 13.59 4.30 -9.47
C ASP A 87 13.75 4.67 -7.99
N LEU A 88 14.23 3.72 -7.18
CA LEU A 88 14.53 3.89 -5.77
C LEU A 88 16.02 3.60 -5.47
N THR A 89 16.89 3.70 -6.47
CA THR A 89 18.32 3.37 -6.36
C THR A 89 19.01 4.19 -5.28
N ASN A 90 18.76 5.50 -5.24
CA ASN A 90 19.40 6.39 -4.25
C ASN A 90 18.86 6.12 -2.84
N GLU A 91 17.57 5.83 -2.75
CA GLU A 91 16.82 5.54 -1.53
C GLU A 91 17.20 4.18 -0.92
N THR A 92 17.79 3.29 -1.72
CA THR A 92 18.23 1.93 -1.36
C THR A 92 19.75 1.74 -1.50
N SER A 93 20.50 2.82 -1.30
CA SER A 93 21.95 2.86 -1.49
C SER A 93 22.75 2.09 -0.42
N ASP A 94 22.20 1.86 0.78
CA ASP A 94 22.83 0.97 1.76
C ASP A 94 22.51 -0.49 1.42
N LEU A 95 23.48 -1.19 0.83
CA LEU A 95 23.24 -2.49 0.21
C LEU A 95 22.89 -3.60 1.20
N GLN A 96 23.28 -3.46 2.46
CA GLN A 96 23.06 -4.49 3.50
C GLN A 96 21.72 -4.29 4.23
N GLU A 97 21.16 -3.09 4.16
CA GLU A 97 19.92 -2.77 4.83
C GLU A 97 18.71 -3.37 4.09
N PRO A 98 17.72 -3.92 4.80
CA PRO A 98 16.47 -4.32 4.19
C PRO A 98 15.55 -3.11 3.99
N TYR A 99 14.80 -3.12 2.89
CA TYR A 99 13.86 -2.07 2.52
C TYR A 99 12.47 -2.63 2.21
N TYR A 100 11.50 -1.74 2.28
CA TYR A 100 10.16 -1.93 1.71
C TYR A 100 9.82 -0.76 0.81
N GLY A 101 9.18 -1.08 -0.32
CA GLY A 101 8.48 -0.12 -1.16
C GLY A 101 6.98 -0.33 -1.01
N ARG A 102 6.21 0.73 -1.26
CA ARG A 102 4.77 0.62 -1.44
C ARG A 102 4.27 1.59 -2.49
N VAL A 103 3.21 1.18 -3.17
CA VAL A 103 2.55 2.00 -4.19
C VAL A 103 1.05 1.95 -3.98
N ARG A 104 0.39 3.07 -4.24
CA ARG A 104 -1.07 3.15 -4.37
C ARG A 104 -1.43 3.85 -5.66
N MET A 105 -2.64 3.57 -6.14
CA MET A 105 -3.20 4.22 -7.31
C MET A 105 -4.20 5.30 -6.88
N ALA A 106 -4.32 6.37 -7.66
CA ALA A 106 -5.46 7.27 -7.60
C ALA A 106 -6.20 7.28 -8.94
N SER A 107 -7.53 7.33 -8.88
CA SER A 107 -8.40 7.49 -10.04
C SER A 107 -9.66 8.25 -9.62
N ALA A 108 -10.09 9.22 -10.43
CA ALA A 108 -11.31 10.00 -10.22
C ALA A 108 -11.45 10.55 -8.78
N GLY A 109 -10.35 11.00 -8.17
CA GLY A 109 -10.32 11.57 -6.82
C GLY A 109 -10.32 10.55 -5.68
N SER A 110 -10.34 9.25 -5.96
CA SER A 110 -10.24 8.17 -4.96
C SER A 110 -8.86 7.52 -4.98
N TYR A 111 -8.39 7.08 -3.81
CA TYR A 111 -7.12 6.37 -3.63
C TYR A 111 -7.35 4.91 -3.30
N SER A 112 -6.63 4.00 -3.96
CA SER A 112 -6.55 2.63 -3.50
C SER A 112 -5.80 2.52 -2.18
N ASP A 113 -5.97 1.39 -1.53
CA ASP A 113 -5.05 0.95 -0.49
C ASP A 113 -3.60 0.86 -1.00
N TRP A 114 -2.67 0.92 -0.06
CA TRP A 114 -1.26 0.68 -0.32
C TRP A 114 -0.98 -0.80 -0.58
N SER A 115 -0.28 -1.08 -1.68
CA SER A 115 0.35 -2.37 -1.94
C SER A 115 1.82 -2.31 -1.58
N VAL A 116 2.21 -3.15 -0.63
CA VAL A 116 3.57 -3.19 -0.07
C VAL A 116 4.35 -4.35 -0.71
N THR A 117 5.63 -4.13 -0.98
CA THR A 117 6.54 -5.19 -1.44
C THR A 117 6.79 -6.23 -0.34
N ARG A 118 7.37 -7.35 -0.74
CA ARG A 118 8.17 -8.16 0.18
C ARG A 118 9.41 -7.36 0.62
N ARG A 119 10.09 -7.86 1.66
CA ARG A 119 11.39 -7.32 2.08
C ARG A 119 12.38 -7.45 0.93
N PHE A 120 13.05 -6.36 0.62
CA PHE A 120 14.07 -6.27 -0.42
C PHE A 120 15.42 -5.96 0.22
N ILE A 121 16.47 -6.71 -0.13
CA ILE A 121 17.84 -6.47 0.33
C ILE A 121 18.73 -6.37 -0.91
N PRO A 122 19.26 -5.18 -1.26
CA PRO A 122 19.98 -4.97 -2.50
C PRO A 122 21.15 -5.94 -2.70
N TRP A 123 21.85 -6.28 -1.62
CA TRP A 123 22.98 -7.20 -1.68
C TRP A 123 22.60 -8.63 -2.12
N TRP A 124 21.44 -9.14 -1.68
CA TRP A 124 21.02 -10.52 -1.92
C TRP A 124 20.32 -10.73 -3.26
N GLU A 125 19.68 -9.70 -3.81
CA GLU A 125 18.93 -9.81 -5.07
C GLU A 125 19.83 -9.88 -6.32
N ARG A 126 21.14 -9.65 -6.18
CA ARG A 126 22.11 -9.98 -7.25
C ARG A 126 22.23 -11.49 -7.49
N ALA A 127 21.94 -12.32 -6.49
CA ALA A 127 22.09 -13.77 -6.61
C ALA A 127 20.95 -14.44 -7.40
N THR A 128 19.82 -13.75 -7.61
CA THR A 128 18.60 -14.29 -8.21
C THR A 128 18.35 -13.89 -9.66
N SER A 129 19.18 -13.00 -10.22
CA SER A 129 19.09 -12.62 -11.64
C SER A 129 19.92 -13.58 -12.50
N ILE A 130 19.33 -14.70 -12.88
CA ILE A 130 19.80 -15.58 -13.97
C ILE A 130 19.13 -15.15 -15.27
#